data_AF-A0A2U0RZ03-F1
#
_entry.id   AF-A0A2U0RZ03-F1
#
_cell.length_a   1.000
_cell.length_b   1.000
_cell.length_c   1.000
_cell.angle_alpha   90.00
_cell.angle_beta   90.00
_cell.angle_gamma   90.00
#
_symmetry.space_group_name_H-M   'P 1'
#
loop_
_entity.id
_entity.type
_entity.pdbx_description
1 polymer ?
#
loop_
_entity_poly.entity_id
_entity_poly.type
_entity_poly.pdbx_seq_one_letter_code
_entity_poly.pdbx_strand_id
1 'polypeptide(L)'
;MLGIGLGHPRFVHTDLNMLTQILTLIIIFVSLYYKKKGKLKHHGATMGIAVIVHILTFVLVMGPIFSESFAFFSSEIDLALVQTTWLHVVPGTIAIILAIFLVVKWAINASNTAGCYKLKRIMDITLLLWLFSLAFGIATYILIYF
;
A
#
# COMPACT_ATOMS: atom_id res chain seq x y z
N MET A 1 -24.89 -14.13 -9.03
CA MET A 1 -25.06 -13.79 -7.61
C MET A 1 -24.85 -15.05 -6.78
N LEU A 2 -23.60 -15.35 -6.43
CA LEU A 2 -23.30 -16.41 -5.46
C LEU A 2 -23.08 -15.71 -4.12
N GLY A 3 -24.07 -15.79 -3.25
CA GLY A 3 -23.88 -15.48 -1.84
C GLY A 3 -22.89 -16.50 -1.27
N ILE A 4 -21.70 -16.05 -0.89
CA ILE A 4 -20.70 -16.89 -0.24
C ILE A 4 -20.38 -16.23 1.09
N GLY A 5 -20.64 -16.99 2.15
CA GLY A 5 -20.68 -16.51 3.52
C GLY A 5 -19.33 -16.00 4.04
N LEU A 6 -19.45 -15.13 5.03
CA LEU A 6 -18.43 -14.74 6.00
C LEU A 6 -17.76 -16.00 6.59
N GLY A 7 -16.68 -16.49 5.97
CA GLY A 7 -15.99 -17.69 6.46
C GLY A 7 -15.14 -18.46 5.45
N HIS A 8 -15.16 -18.16 4.15
CA HIS A 8 -14.20 -18.76 3.23
C HIS A 8 -12.78 -18.20 3.51
N PRO A 9 -11.70 -19.00 3.51
CA PRO A 9 -10.36 -18.54 3.87
C PRO A 9 -9.89 -17.33 3.04
N ARG A 10 -10.27 -17.27 1.76
CA ARG A 10 -9.99 -16.10 0.89
C ARG A 10 -10.62 -14.80 1.40
N PHE A 11 -11.78 -14.87 2.06
CA PHE A 11 -12.50 -13.70 2.59
C PHE A 11 -11.72 -13.08 3.73
N VAL A 12 -11.26 -13.91 4.67
CA VAL A 12 -10.44 -13.47 5.81
C VAL A 12 -9.17 -12.78 5.32
N HIS A 13 -8.52 -13.32 4.28
CA HIS A 13 -7.31 -12.70 3.74
C HIS A 13 -7.57 -11.34 3.09
N THR A 14 -8.64 -11.20 2.30
CA THR A 14 -8.96 -9.92 1.64
C THR A 14 -9.42 -8.86 2.65
N ASP A 15 -10.20 -9.24 3.67
CA ASP A 15 -10.64 -8.35 4.75
C ASP A 15 -9.46 -7.87 5.60
N LEU A 16 -8.58 -8.80 6.00
CA LEU A 16 -7.35 -8.46 6.73
C LEU A 16 -6.44 -7.54 5.91
N ASN A 17 -6.35 -7.77 4.60
CA ASN A 17 -5.59 -6.92 3.70
C ASN A 17 -6.14 -5.48 3.67
N MET A 18 -7.45 -5.32 3.52
CA MET A 18 -8.10 -4.01 3.54
C MET A 18 -7.90 -3.33 4.89
N LEU A 19 -8.13 -4.05 6.00
CA LEU A 19 -7.91 -3.53 7.34
C LEU A 19 -6.46 -3.03 7.53
N THR A 20 -5.49 -3.78 7.02
CA THR A 20 -4.08 -3.41 7.13
C THR A 20 -3.74 -2.16 6.31
N GLN A 21 -4.36 -1.98 5.14
CA GLN A 21 -4.21 -0.75 4.35
C GLN A 21 -4.79 0.46 5.08
N ILE A 22 -5.95 0.32 5.74
CA ILE A 22 -6.53 1.37 6.57
C ILE A 22 -5.65 1.68 7.79
N LEU A 23 -5.11 0.66 8.47
CA LEU A 23 -4.15 0.86 9.56
C LEU A 23 -2.89 1.60 9.08
N THR A 24 -2.39 1.24 7.88
CA THR A 24 -1.26 1.92 7.26
C THR A 24 -1.58 3.40 6.96
N LEU A 25 -2.79 3.70 6.47
CA LEU A 25 -3.26 5.08 6.26
C LEU A 25 -3.26 5.88 7.57
N ILE A 26 -3.72 5.28 8.68
CA ILE A 26 -3.70 5.90 10.00
C ILE A 26 -2.25 6.22 10.43
N ILE A 27 -1.31 5.28 10.25
CA ILE A 27 0.11 5.49 10.56
C ILE A 27 0.68 6.64 9.73
N ILE A 28 0.34 6.73 8.44
CA ILE A 28 0.76 7.84 7.57
C ILE A 28 0.24 9.18 8.10
N PHE A 29 -1.03 9.28 8.52
CA PHE A 29 -1.55 10.51 9.10
C PHE A 29 -0.85 10.91 10.41
N VAL A 30 -0.58 9.95 11.29
CA VAL A 30 0.23 10.17 12.50
C VAL A 30 1.64 10.65 12.13
N SER A 31 2.24 10.09 11.09
CA SER A 31 3.55 10.49 10.60
C SER A 31 3.56 11.92 10.05
N LEU A 32 2.50 12.33 9.33
CA LEU A 32 2.32 13.69 8.85
C LEU A 32 2.15 14.70 10.00
N TYR A 33 1.51 14.30 11.10
CA TYR A 33 1.47 15.11 12.32
C TYR A 33 2.87 15.37 12.89
N TYR A 34 3.74 14.35 12.95
CA TYR A 34 5.13 14.55 13.38
C TYR A 34 5.91 15.46 12.45
N LYS A 35 5.70 15.36 11.13
CA LYS A 35 6.27 16.28 10.13
C LYS A 35 5.84 17.73 10.41
N LYS A 36 4.55 17.98 10.63
CA LYS A 36 4.01 19.32 10.93
C LYS A 36 4.62 19.91 12.21
N LYS A 37 4.96 19.08 13.20
CA LYS A 37 5.66 19.48 14.43
C LYS A 37 7.18 19.60 14.28
N GLY A 38 7.74 19.44 13.07
CA GLY A 38 9.18 19.47 12.83
C GLY A 38 9.95 18.26 13.37
N LYS A 39 9.26 17.23 13.89
CA LYS A 39 9.86 16.02 14.47
C LYS A 39 10.24 15.00 13.40
N LEU A 40 11.18 15.37 12.52
CA LEU A 40 11.53 14.60 11.32
C LEU A 40 12.07 13.19 11.59
N LYS A 41 12.75 12.98 12.73
CA LYS A 41 13.18 11.63 13.14
C LYS A 41 11.99 10.72 13.43
N HIS A 42 10.94 11.24 14.09
CA HIS A 42 9.73 10.49 14.40
C HIS A 42 8.89 10.27 13.14
N HIS A 43 8.83 11.26 12.24
CA HIS A 43 8.23 11.11 10.92
C HIS A 43 8.89 9.95 10.16
N GLY A 44 10.22 9.96 10.01
CA GLY A 44 10.92 8.88 9.31
C GLY A 44 10.75 7.51 9.97
N ALA A 45 10.81 7.42 11.29
CA ALA A 45 10.60 6.16 12.02
C ALA A 45 9.19 5.59 11.81
N THR A 46 8.16 6.44 11.91
CA THR A 46 6.77 6.02 11.66
C THR A 46 6.50 5.66 10.21
N MET A 47 7.13 6.34 9.25
CA MET A 47 7.08 5.93 7.83
C MET A 47 7.77 4.57 7.63
N GLY A 48 8.90 4.32 8.30
CA GLY A 48 9.57 3.01 8.29
C GLY A 48 8.65 1.90 8.78
N ILE A 49 7.94 2.11 9.90
CA ILE A 49 6.94 1.16 10.41
C ILE A 49 5.83 0.92 9.39
N ALA A 50 5.27 1.98 8.79
CA ALA A 50 4.23 1.86 7.78
C ALA A 50 4.68 1.00 6.58
N VAL A 51 5.91 1.22 6.10
CA VAL A 51 6.48 0.44 4.99
C VAL A 51 6.70 -1.01 5.38
N ILE A 52 7.21 -1.30 6.57
CA ILE A 52 7.40 -2.68 7.05
C ILE A 52 6.06 -3.42 7.12
N VAL A 53 5.06 -2.80 7.74
CA VAL A 53 3.70 -3.37 7.83
C VAL A 53 3.17 -3.67 6.43
N HIS A 54 3.27 -2.72 5.51
CA HIS A 54 2.77 -2.88 4.16
C HIS A 54 3.51 -3.98 3.36
N ILE A 55 4.83 -4.09 3.51
CA ILE A 55 5.63 -5.15 2.87
C ILE A 55 5.23 -6.52 3.42
N LEU A 56 5.06 -6.66 4.74
CA LEU A 56 4.64 -7.92 5.34
C LEU A 56 3.27 -8.34 4.79
N THR A 57 2.32 -7.42 4.70
CA THR A 57 1.01 -7.70 4.10
C THR A 57 1.12 -8.05 2.62
N PHE A 58 1.97 -7.36 1.87
CA PHE A 58 2.21 -7.67 0.47
C PHE A 58 2.77 -9.09 0.29
N VAL A 59 3.81 -9.46 1.02
CA VAL A 59 4.47 -10.77 0.89
C VAL A 59 3.60 -11.91 1.39
N LEU A 60 2.87 -11.71 2.50
CA LEU A 60 2.11 -12.78 3.15
C LEU A 60 0.69 -12.93 2.61
N VAL A 61 0.12 -11.90 2.00
CA VAL A 61 -1.30 -11.88 1.62
C VAL A 61 -1.50 -11.46 0.16
N MET A 62 -1.14 -10.23 -0.21
CA MET A 62 -1.48 -9.69 -1.54
C MET A 62 -0.76 -10.43 -2.68
N GLY A 63 0.54 -10.64 -2.52
CA GLY A 63 1.42 -11.26 -3.51
C GLY A 63 1.02 -12.69 -3.85
N PRO A 64 0.86 -13.59 -2.86
CA PRO A 64 0.39 -14.96 -3.11
C PRO A 64 -0.97 -15.00 -3.82
N ILE A 65 -1.96 -14.23 -3.34
CA ILE A 65 -3.30 -14.20 -3.95
C ILE A 65 -3.24 -13.75 -5.41
N PHE A 66 -2.46 -12.70 -5.69
CA PHE A 66 -2.29 -12.19 -7.05
C PHE A 66 -1.59 -13.21 -7.94
N SER A 67 -0.54 -13.87 -7.44
CA SER A 67 0.21 -14.89 -8.18
C SER A 67 -0.65 -16.09 -8.53
N GLU A 68 -1.45 -16.58 -7.59
CA GLU A 68 -2.37 -17.70 -7.81
C GLU A 68 -3.46 -17.36 -8.83
N SER A 69 -3.84 -16.08 -8.92
CA SER A 69 -4.90 -15.59 -9.81
C SER A 69 -4.37 -14.92 -11.08
N PHE A 70 -3.06 -15.01 -11.34
CA PHE A 70 -2.42 -14.24 -12.42
C PHE A 70 -2.97 -14.58 -13.81
N ALA A 71 -3.24 -15.85 -14.08
CA ALA A 71 -3.84 -16.30 -15.34
C ALA A 71 -5.16 -15.58 -15.62
N PHE A 72 -6.06 -15.50 -14.62
CA PHE A 72 -7.33 -14.80 -14.70
C PHE A 72 -7.14 -13.30 -14.96
N PHE A 73 -6.22 -12.64 -14.24
CA PHE A 73 -5.94 -11.21 -14.45
C PHE A 73 -5.32 -10.90 -15.82
N SER A 74 -4.71 -11.90 -16.47
CA SER A 74 -4.11 -11.75 -17.80
C SER A 74 -5.05 -12.10 -18.95
N SER A 75 -6.05 -12.95 -18.74
CA SER A 75 -7.00 -13.36 -19.78
C SER A 75 -8.27 -12.52 -19.81
N GLU A 76 -8.78 -12.11 -18.64
CA GLU A 76 -10.11 -11.48 -18.53
C GLU A 76 -10.04 -9.94 -18.46
N ILE A 77 -9.24 -9.32 -19.34
CA ILE A 77 -8.91 -7.87 -19.28
C ILE A 77 -10.10 -6.92 -19.47
N ASP A 78 -11.21 -7.42 -20.03
CA ASP A 78 -12.44 -6.65 -20.23
C ASP A 78 -13.31 -6.56 -18.97
N LEU A 79 -13.02 -7.36 -17.95
CA LEU A 79 -13.75 -7.30 -16.68
C LEU A 79 -13.31 -6.08 -15.86
N ALA A 80 -14.28 -5.30 -15.40
CA ALA A 80 -14.05 -4.15 -14.52
C ALA A 80 -13.19 -4.51 -13.30
N LEU A 81 -13.43 -5.69 -12.70
CA LEU A 81 -12.63 -6.22 -11.59
C LEU A 81 -11.13 -6.33 -11.93
N VAL A 82 -10.82 -6.84 -13.12
CA VAL A 82 -9.44 -7.04 -13.58
C VAL A 82 -8.79 -5.69 -13.85
N GLN A 83 -9.51 -4.77 -14.50
CA GLN A 83 -9.02 -3.42 -14.77
C GLN A 83 -8.74 -2.64 -13.48
N THR A 84 -9.64 -2.66 -12.51
CA THR A 84 -9.42 -2.01 -11.20
C THR A 84 -8.27 -2.67 -10.44
N THR A 85 -8.10 -3.99 -10.55
CA THR A 85 -6.99 -4.70 -9.92
C THR A 85 -5.65 -4.26 -10.52
N TRP A 86 -5.54 -4.12 -11.84
CA TRP A 86 -4.33 -3.62 -12.48
C TRP A 86 -4.02 -2.16 -12.11
N LEU A 87 -5.05 -1.31 -12.06
CA LEU A 87 -4.95 0.07 -11.58
C LEU A 87 -4.62 0.18 -10.09
N HIS A 88 -4.80 -0.88 -9.30
CA HIS A 88 -4.32 -0.98 -7.93
C HIS A 88 -2.86 -1.47 -7.89
N VAL A 89 -2.57 -2.62 -8.51
CA VAL A 89 -1.31 -3.35 -8.37
C VAL A 89 -0.13 -2.58 -8.96
N VAL A 90 -0.24 -2.04 -10.18
CA VAL A 90 0.88 -1.35 -10.85
C VAL A 90 1.37 -0.13 -10.06
N PRO A 91 0.52 0.87 -9.74
CA PRO A 91 0.96 2.00 -8.94
C PRO A 91 1.34 1.59 -7.51
N GLY A 92 0.70 0.56 -6.95
CA GLY A 92 1.05 0.01 -5.63
C GLY A 92 2.47 -0.55 -5.59
N THR A 93 2.86 -1.34 -6.60
CA THR A 93 4.23 -1.87 -6.73
C THR A 93 5.25 -0.74 -6.90
N ILE A 94 4.97 0.26 -7.73
CA ILE A 94 5.87 1.42 -7.89
C ILE A 94 5.99 2.17 -6.55
N ALA A 95 4.88 2.40 -5.86
CA ALA A 95 4.86 3.06 -4.57
C ALA A 95 5.68 2.30 -3.53
N ILE A 96 5.58 0.97 -3.43
CA ILE A 96 6.33 0.18 -2.47
C ILE A 96 7.84 0.25 -2.73
N ILE A 97 8.26 0.19 -3.99
CA ILE A 97 9.68 0.30 -4.38
C ILE A 97 10.24 1.67 -3.98
N LEU A 98 9.51 2.74 -4.29
CA LEU A 98 9.92 4.10 -3.92
C LEU A 98 9.92 4.28 -2.39
N ALA A 99 8.94 3.71 -1.69
CA ALA A 99 8.86 3.78 -0.23
C ALA A 99 10.04 3.07 0.45
N ILE A 100 10.43 1.89 -0.04
CA ILE A 100 11.63 1.17 0.41
C ILE A 100 12.86 2.04 0.18
N PHE A 101 13.03 2.59 -1.02
CA PHE A 101 14.16 3.48 -1.33
C PHE A 101 14.22 4.68 -0.37
N LEU A 102 13.10 5.34 -0.12
CA LEU A 102 13.02 6.49 0.79
C LEU A 102 13.36 6.11 2.22
N VAL A 103 12.84 4.99 2.72
CA VAL A 103 13.10 4.50 4.09
C VAL A 103 14.57 4.09 4.24
N VAL A 104 15.16 3.39 3.27
CA VAL A 104 16.59 3.02 3.29
C VAL A 104 17.47 4.27 3.28
N LYS A 105 17.18 5.23 2.39
CA LYS A 105 17.93 6.50 2.34
C LYS A 105 17.83 7.28 3.65
N TRP A 106 16.65 7.31 4.27
CA TRP A 106 16.45 7.90 5.58
C TRP A 106 17.21 7.15 6.67
N ALA A 107 17.14 5.81 6.72
CA ALA A 107 17.78 5.00 7.75
C ALA A 107 19.31 5.17 7.76
N ILE A 108 19.94 5.19 6.58
CA ILE A 108 21.40 5.41 6.44
C ILE A 108 21.80 6.83 6.89
N ASN A 109 20.90 7.81 6.75
CA ASN A 109 21.18 9.22 7.03
C ASN A 109 20.27 9.80 8.13
N ALA A 110 19.88 8.99 9.12
CA ALA A 110 18.83 9.37 10.08
C ALA A 110 19.19 10.60 10.94
N SER A 111 20.48 10.92 11.06
CA SER A 111 21.00 12.13 11.72
C SER A 111 20.94 13.38 10.84
N ASN A 112 20.92 13.23 9.51
CA ASN A 112 20.95 14.33 8.55
C ASN A 112 19.57 14.59 7.94
N THR A 113 18.77 15.41 8.63
CA THR A 113 17.42 15.77 8.22
C THR A 113 17.37 16.60 6.93
N ALA A 114 18.46 17.29 6.56
CA ALA A 114 18.54 18.07 5.32
C ALA A 114 18.46 17.19 4.06
N GLY A 115 18.95 15.95 4.14
CA GLY A 115 18.83 14.98 3.04
C GLY A 115 17.38 14.59 2.72
N CYS A 116 16.49 14.63 3.72
CA CYS A 116 15.07 14.31 3.54
C CYS A 116 14.34 15.33 2.67
N TYR A 117 14.70 16.62 2.79
CA TYR A 117 14.11 17.69 1.98
C TYR A 117 14.43 17.57 0.48
N LYS A 118 15.63 17.08 0.13
CA LYS A 118 16.02 16.86 -1.28
C LYS A 118 15.16 15.80 -1.97
N LEU A 119 14.58 14.87 -1.21
CA LEU A 119 13.74 13.79 -1.71
C LEU A 119 12.24 14.10 -1.62
N LYS A 120 11.85 15.32 -1.23
CA LYS A 120 10.46 15.72 -1.03
C LYS A 120 9.57 15.37 -2.23
N ARG A 121 10.01 15.66 -3.46
CA ARG A 121 9.22 15.37 -4.67
C ARG A 121 8.96 13.87 -4.84
N ILE A 122 9.95 13.03 -4.53
CA ILE A 122 9.79 11.57 -4.58
C ILE A 122 8.81 11.13 -3.50
N MET A 123 8.92 11.66 -2.27
CA MET A 123 7.97 11.36 -1.18
C MET A 123 6.53 11.72 -1.55
N ASP A 124 6.33 12.89 -2.16
CA ASP A 124 5.00 13.34 -2.59
C ASP A 124 4.45 12.42 -3.69
N ILE A 125 5.28 12.03 -4.68
CA ILE A 125 4.89 11.07 -5.72
C ILE A 125 4.56 9.70 -5.13
N THR A 126 5.37 9.20 -4.19
CA THR A 126 5.12 7.93 -3.50
C THR A 126 3.79 7.94 -2.78
N LEU A 127 3.48 9.02 -2.04
CA LEU A 127 2.21 9.15 -1.35
C LEU A 127 1.03 9.22 -2.32
N LEU A 128 1.16 9.96 -3.43
CA LEU A 128 0.11 10.05 -4.44
C LEU A 128 -0.16 8.70 -5.11
N LEU A 129 0.89 7.98 -5.53
CA LEU A 129 0.76 6.64 -6.10
C LEU A 129 0.14 5.66 -5.11
N TRP A 130 0.53 5.74 -3.84
CA TRP A 130 -0.03 4.89 -2.80
C TRP A 130 -1.52 5.19 -2.55
N LEU A 131 -1.91 6.47 -2.49
CA LEU A 131 -3.32 6.87 -2.32
C LEU A 131 -4.17 6.48 -3.54
N PHE A 132 -3.64 6.66 -4.75
CA PHE A 132 -4.28 6.22 -5.98
C PHE A 132 -4.48 4.69 -5.96
N SER A 133 -3.43 3.94 -5.63
CA SER A 133 -3.50 2.48 -5.48
C SER A 133 -4.53 2.08 -4.42
N LEU A 134 -4.56 2.72 -3.25
CA LEU A 134 -5.54 2.46 -2.19
C LEU A 134 -6.98 2.64 -2.69
N ALA A 135 -7.27 3.71 -3.43
CA ALA A 135 -8.59 3.96 -3.98
C ALA A 135 -9.06 2.82 -4.90
N PHE A 136 -8.18 2.34 -5.78
CA PHE A 136 -8.47 1.19 -6.64
C PHE A 136 -8.50 -0.16 -5.89
N GLY A 137 -7.76 -0.27 -4.79
CA GLY A 137 -7.86 -1.42 -3.87
C GLY A 137 -9.24 -1.48 -3.22
N ILE A 138 -9.79 -0.33 -2.81
CA ILE A 138 -11.17 -0.21 -2.29
C ILE A 138 -12.19 -0.55 -3.39
N ALA A 139 -12.02 -0.02 -4.60
CA ALA A 139 -12.92 -0.34 -5.71
C ALA A 139 -12.91 -1.85 -6.02
N THR A 140 -11.73 -2.48 -6.04
CA THR A 140 -11.56 -3.92 -6.26
C THR A 140 -12.25 -4.72 -5.14
N TYR A 141 -12.10 -4.32 -3.88
CA TYR A 141 -12.81 -4.93 -2.76
C TYR A 141 -14.31 -4.87 -2.94
N ILE A 142 -14.86 -3.69 -3.29
CA ILE A 142 -16.30 -3.52 -3.52
C ILE A 142 -16.78 -4.47 -4.62
N LEU A 143 -16.10 -4.53 -5.77
CA LEU A 143 -16.47 -5.39 -6.91
C LEU A 143 -16.40 -6.90 -6.60
N ILE A 144 -15.63 -7.32 -5.58
CA ILE A 144 -15.58 -8.71 -5.14
C ILE A 144 -16.78 -9.04 -4.23
N TYR A 145 -17.25 -8.09 -3.43
CA TYR A 145 -18.20 -8.32 -2.34
C TYR A 145 -19.62 -7.77 -2.56
N PHE A 146 -19.82 -6.88 -3.53
CA PHE A 146 -21.09 -6.20 -3.82
C PHE A 146 -21.37 -6.21 -5.34
#